data_AF-A0A0G1UPR7-F1
#
_entry.id   AF-A0A0G1UPR7-F1
#
_cell.length_a   1.000
_cell.length_b   1.000
_cell.length_c   1.000
_cell.angle_alpha   90.00
_cell.angle_beta   90.00
_cell.angle_gamma   90.00
#
_symmetry.space_group_name_H-M   'P 1'
#
loop_
_entity.id
_entity.type
_entity.pdbx_description
1 polymer ?
#
loop_
_entity_poly.entity_id
_entity_poly.type
_entity_poly.pdbx_seq_one_letter_code
_entity_poly.pdbx_strand_id
1 'polypeptide(L)'
;MKLPKNLHHFFLINTGKPKETTGEMVEYVRAKSKEQRATYKNLFDKNEEQTRSVAKALKEGDEKELLDAIQVGQRSLEGMGVVSSKVMPLIRQIEKAGGAAKILGGGGRSGAVGFLLCYHHKPKEIEALCIPYGYTLQPIVLGEEGVRLEK
;
A
#
# COMPACT_ATOMS: atom_id res chain seq x y z
N MET A 1 -8.08 -0.90 -18.32
CA MET A 1 -8.79 0.36 -17.99
C MET A 1 -7.75 1.44 -17.86
N LYS A 2 -7.85 2.56 -18.60
CA LYS A 2 -6.95 3.69 -18.39
C LYS A 2 -7.39 4.46 -17.15
N LEU A 3 -6.46 4.81 -16.26
CA LEU A 3 -6.77 5.59 -15.08
C LEU A 3 -7.18 7.02 -15.47
N PRO A 4 -8.16 7.63 -14.78
CA PRO A 4 -8.48 9.05 -14.91
C PRO A 4 -7.22 9.91 -14.74
N LYS A 5 -7.08 10.96 -15.57
CA LYS A 5 -5.86 11.78 -15.63
C LYS A 5 -5.51 12.45 -14.29
N ASN A 6 -6.52 12.75 -13.47
CA ASN A 6 -6.34 13.34 -12.14
C ASN A 6 -5.81 12.33 -11.10
N LEU A 7 -5.72 11.04 -11.44
CA LEU A 7 -5.29 9.98 -10.53
C LEU A 7 -3.90 9.42 -10.89
N HIS A 8 -3.02 10.23 -11.47
CA HIS A 8 -1.69 9.81 -11.95
C HIS A 8 -0.54 10.13 -10.97
N HIS A 9 -0.87 10.41 -9.71
CA HIS A 9 0.08 10.88 -8.70
C HIS A 9 0.66 9.73 -7.85
N PHE A 10 1.00 8.61 -8.49
CA PHE A 10 1.48 7.40 -7.84
C PHE A 10 3.00 7.27 -7.85
N PHE A 11 3.53 6.76 -6.75
CA PHE A 11 4.95 6.50 -6.53
C PHE A 11 5.14 5.16 -5.83
N LEU A 12 6.30 4.55 -6.07
CA LEU A 12 6.82 3.45 -5.28
C LEU A 12 7.88 3.97 -4.32
N ILE A 13 7.77 3.58 -3.05
CA ILE A 13 8.82 3.79 -2.05
C ILE A 13 9.47 2.44 -1.79
N ASN A 14 10.75 2.31 -2.12
CA ASN A 14 11.51 1.09 -1.84
C ASN A 14 12.02 1.12 -0.39
N THR A 15 11.49 0.22 0.43
CA THR A 15 11.89 0.06 1.84
C THR A 15 13.00 -0.99 2.03
N GLY A 16 13.37 -1.69 0.96
CA GLY A 16 14.31 -2.82 0.97
C GLY A 16 13.63 -4.18 1.01
N LYS A 17 14.44 -5.24 1.04
CA LYS A 17 13.96 -6.63 1.05
C LYS A 17 13.43 -7.02 2.44
N PRO A 18 12.19 -7.54 2.57
CA PRO A 18 11.70 -8.11 3.83
C PRO A 18 12.61 -9.23 4.34
N LYS A 19 12.64 -9.41 5.66
CA LYS A 19 13.32 -10.56 6.27
C LYS A 19 12.51 -11.84 6.06
N GLU A 20 11.20 -11.71 6.21
CA GLU A 20 10.24 -12.78 5.98
C GLU A 20 10.02 -13.01 4.48
N THR A 21 9.92 -14.26 4.09
CA THR A 21 9.44 -14.66 2.76
C THR A 21 7.93 -14.47 2.65
N THR A 22 7.42 -14.34 1.42
CA THR A 22 5.96 -14.29 1.19
C THR A 22 5.26 -15.52 1.77
N GLY A 23 5.87 -16.71 1.68
CA GLY A 23 5.31 -17.94 2.24
C GLY A 23 5.16 -17.89 3.77
N GLU A 24 6.18 -17.41 4.48
CA GLU A 24 6.11 -17.22 5.93
C GLU A 24 5.05 -16.19 6.34
N MET A 25 4.90 -15.12 5.56
CA MET A 25 3.86 -14.12 5.79
C MET A 25 2.44 -14.70 5.61
N VAL A 26 2.24 -15.52 4.59
CA VAL A 26 0.95 -16.21 4.34
C VAL A 26 0.65 -17.21 5.46
N GLU A 27 1.61 -18.05 5.85
CA GLU A 27 1.41 -19.00 6.96
C GLU A 27 1.16 -18.28 8.28
N TYR A 28 1.82 -17.15 8.53
CA TYR A 28 1.56 -16.32 9.70
C TYR A 28 0.10 -15.83 9.74
N VAL A 29 -0.41 -15.25 8.65
CA VAL A 29 -1.81 -14.79 8.57
C VAL A 29 -2.78 -15.97 8.71
N ARG A 30 -2.45 -17.13 8.11
CA ARG A 30 -3.25 -18.35 8.24
C ARG A 30 -3.32 -18.85 9.69
N ALA A 31 -2.20 -18.85 10.41
CA ALA A 31 -2.18 -19.26 11.82
C ALA A 31 -3.00 -18.29 12.67
N LYS A 32 -2.76 -16.98 12.52
CA LYS A 32 -3.45 -15.95 13.32
C LYS A 32 -4.95 -15.86 13.03
N SER A 33 -5.36 -16.05 11.78
CA SER A 33 -6.79 -16.07 11.43
C SER A 33 -7.53 -17.27 12.03
N LYS A 34 -6.86 -18.41 12.25
CA LYS A 34 -7.45 -19.55 12.98
C LYS A 34 -7.57 -19.28 14.48
N GLU A 35 -6.56 -18.64 15.07
CA GLU A 35 -6.54 -18.26 16.49
C GLU A 35 -7.58 -17.17 16.81
N GLN A 36 -7.71 -16.18 15.93
CA GLN A 36 -8.51 -14.96 16.16
C GLN A 36 -9.57 -14.79 15.05
N ARG A 37 -10.41 -15.81 14.86
CA ARG A 37 -11.36 -15.92 13.72
C ARG A 37 -12.20 -14.67 13.50
N ALA A 38 -12.88 -14.17 14.55
CA ALA A 38 -13.76 -13.01 14.41
C ALA A 38 -12.99 -11.74 14.02
N THR A 39 -11.84 -11.49 14.66
CA THR A 39 -10.98 -10.34 14.36
C THR A 39 -10.47 -10.38 12.92
N TYR A 40 -9.92 -11.52 12.48
CA TYR A 40 -9.39 -11.64 11.12
C TYR A 40 -10.49 -11.62 10.07
N LYS A 41 -11.68 -12.20 10.34
CA LYS A 41 -12.83 -12.06 9.46
C LYS A 41 -13.16 -10.58 9.24
N ASN A 42 -13.26 -9.79 10.31
CA ASN A 42 -13.53 -8.36 10.19
C ASN A 42 -12.43 -7.60 9.43
N LEU A 43 -11.15 -7.99 9.60
CA LEU A 43 -10.04 -7.38 8.86
C LEU A 43 -10.11 -7.73 7.36
N PHE A 44 -10.46 -8.96 7.00
CA PHE A 44 -10.63 -9.39 5.62
C PHE A 44 -11.83 -8.70 4.97
N ASP A 45 -12.99 -8.69 5.64
CA ASP A 45 -14.20 -8.03 5.15
C ASP A 45 -13.93 -6.53 4.87
N LYS A 46 -13.25 -5.84 5.81
CA LYS A 46 -12.82 -4.44 5.61
C LYS A 46 -11.89 -4.28 4.41
N ASN A 47 -10.93 -5.18 4.23
CA ASN A 47 -9.99 -5.10 3.11
C ASN A 47 -10.70 -5.33 1.75
N GLU A 48 -11.68 -6.23 1.71
CA GLU A 48 -12.52 -6.47 0.55
C GLU A 48 -13.38 -5.24 0.20
N GLU A 49 -13.98 -4.60 1.21
CA GLU A 49 -14.73 -3.35 1.03
C GLU A 49 -13.85 -2.24 0.42
N GLN A 50 -12.61 -2.09 0.91
CA GLN A 50 -11.69 -1.09 0.35
C GLN A 50 -11.27 -1.44 -1.08
N THR A 51 -11.21 -2.71 -1.44
CA THR A 51 -10.96 -3.12 -2.84
C THR A 51 -12.09 -2.65 -3.75
N ARG A 52 -13.35 -2.79 -3.32
CA ARG A 52 -14.51 -2.27 -4.08
C ARG A 52 -14.50 -0.74 -4.15
N SER A 53 -14.12 -0.08 -3.06
CA SER A 53 -14.03 1.39 -2.97
C SER A 53 -12.95 1.95 -3.90
N VAL A 54 -11.77 1.31 -3.96
CA VAL A 54 -10.74 1.63 -4.96
C VAL A 54 -11.27 1.48 -6.39
N ALA A 55 -11.93 0.36 -6.70
CA ALA A 55 -12.47 0.14 -8.05
C ALA A 55 -13.50 1.21 -8.45
N LYS A 56 -14.38 1.60 -7.52
CA LYS A 56 -15.34 2.69 -7.69
C LYS A 56 -14.64 4.04 -7.89
N ALA A 57 -13.72 4.39 -6.99
CA ALA A 57 -12.96 5.63 -7.03
C ALA A 57 -12.20 5.81 -8.35
N LEU A 58 -11.53 4.74 -8.82
CA LEU A 58 -10.82 4.76 -10.10
C LEU A 58 -11.77 4.89 -11.30
N LYS A 59 -12.99 4.34 -11.23
CA LYS A 59 -13.99 4.48 -12.30
C LYS A 59 -14.58 5.88 -12.35
N GLU A 60 -14.81 6.49 -11.19
CA GLU A 60 -15.47 7.79 -11.04
C GLU A 60 -14.48 8.96 -11.06
N GLY A 61 -13.18 8.70 -10.95
CA GLY A 61 -12.17 9.75 -10.79
C GLY A 61 -12.17 10.40 -9.41
N ASP A 62 -12.78 9.75 -8.41
CA ASP A 62 -12.91 10.27 -7.05
C ASP A 62 -11.61 10.07 -6.27
N GLU A 63 -10.81 11.13 -6.22
CA GLU A 63 -9.52 11.12 -5.52
C GLU A 63 -9.68 10.96 -4.01
N LYS A 64 -10.70 11.57 -3.41
CA LYS A 64 -10.90 11.52 -1.97
C LYS A 64 -11.23 10.09 -1.54
N GLU A 65 -12.16 9.45 -2.24
CA GLU A 65 -12.50 8.04 -2.02
C GLU A 65 -11.29 7.13 -2.23
N LEU A 66 -10.45 7.42 -3.23
CA LEU A 66 -9.22 6.66 -3.47
C LEU A 66 -8.25 6.76 -2.28
N LEU A 67 -7.98 7.97 -1.80
CA LEU A 67 -7.12 8.22 -0.64
C LEU A 67 -7.66 7.49 0.60
N ASP A 68 -8.93 7.67 0.91
CA ASP A 68 -9.60 7.04 2.05
C ASP A 68 -9.50 5.50 1.96
N ALA A 69 -9.77 4.94 0.79
CA ALA A 69 -9.72 3.48 0.58
C ALA A 69 -8.30 2.91 0.73
N ILE A 70 -7.27 3.60 0.25
CA ILE A 70 -5.87 3.20 0.43
C ILE A 70 -5.50 3.23 1.91
N GLN A 71 -5.86 4.30 2.64
CA GLN A 71 -5.54 4.45 4.06
C GLN A 71 -6.22 3.39 4.93
N VAL A 72 -7.53 3.17 4.75
CA VAL A 72 -8.28 2.15 5.49
C VAL A 72 -7.79 0.75 5.12
N GLY A 73 -7.50 0.50 3.85
CA GLY A 73 -6.93 -0.76 3.40
C GLY A 73 -5.56 -1.01 4.03
N GLN A 74 -4.72 0.02 4.17
CA GLN A 74 -3.46 -0.07 4.89
C GLN A 74 -3.66 -0.38 6.38
N ARG A 75 -4.62 0.26 7.07
CA ARG A 75 -4.94 -0.05 8.48
C ARG A 75 -5.37 -1.50 8.69
N SER A 76 -6.13 -2.08 7.75
CA SER A 76 -6.48 -3.50 7.85
C SER A 76 -5.25 -4.42 7.76
N LEU A 77 -4.25 -4.08 6.95
CA LEU A 77 -3.01 -4.86 6.82
C LEU A 77 -2.12 -4.72 8.07
N GLU A 78 -2.09 -3.54 8.68
CA GLU A 78 -1.45 -3.35 9.98
C GLU A 78 -2.13 -4.21 11.06
N GLY A 79 -3.47 -4.26 11.07
CA GLY A 79 -4.25 -5.12 11.97
C GLY A 79 -4.01 -6.61 11.75
N MET A 80 -3.75 -7.04 10.51
CA MET A 80 -3.35 -8.42 10.20
C MET A 80 -1.92 -8.73 10.67
N GLY A 81 -1.14 -7.71 11.05
CA GLY A 81 0.22 -7.84 11.53
C GLY A 81 1.25 -8.10 10.44
N VAL A 82 0.96 -7.70 9.19
CA VAL A 82 1.86 -7.89 8.03
C VAL A 82 2.65 -6.64 7.63
N VAL A 83 2.52 -5.57 8.42
CA VAL A 83 3.20 -4.30 8.22
C VAL A 83 4.20 -4.12 9.35
N SER A 84 5.45 -3.81 9.02
CA SER A 84 6.47 -3.55 10.02
C SER A 84 6.26 -2.20 10.71
N SER A 85 6.48 -2.16 12.02
CA SER A 85 6.51 -0.91 12.78
C SER A 85 7.57 0.08 12.29
N LYS A 86 8.58 -0.38 11.52
CA LYS A 86 9.59 0.50 10.93
C LYS A 86 9.06 1.41 9.83
N VAL A 87 8.05 0.98 9.08
CA VAL A 87 7.51 1.72 7.94
C VAL A 87 6.25 2.52 8.28
N MET A 88 5.54 2.14 9.36
CA MET A 88 4.32 2.83 9.80
C MET A 88 4.52 4.34 10.05
N PRO A 89 5.62 4.82 10.67
CA PRO A 89 5.84 6.25 10.86
C PRO A 89 5.86 7.04 9.55
N LEU A 90 6.51 6.52 8.50
CA LEU A 90 6.53 7.14 7.18
C LEU A 90 5.12 7.16 6.57
N ILE A 91 4.38 6.06 6.66
CA ILE A 91 2.98 5.98 6.19
C ILE A 91 2.14 7.07 6.86
N ARG A 92 2.26 7.26 8.18
CA ARG A 92 1.55 8.34 8.90
C ARG A 92 1.98 9.74 8.49
N GLN A 93 3.26 9.94 8.18
CA GLN A 93 3.75 11.24 7.71
C GLN A 93 3.17 11.57 6.33
N ILE A 94 3.11 10.59 5.42
CA ILE A 94 2.49 10.74 4.10
C ILE A 94 1.01 11.08 4.23
N GLU A 95 0.27 10.38 5.10
CA GLU A 95 -1.14 10.67 5.36
C GLU A 95 -1.36 12.08 5.92
N LYS A 96 -0.51 12.51 6.87
CA LYS A 96 -0.55 13.86 7.42
C LYS A 96 -0.22 14.95 6.40
N ALA A 97 0.58 14.62 5.38
CA ALA A 97 0.88 15.53 4.27
C ALA A 97 -0.27 15.64 3.26
N GLY A 98 -1.35 14.86 3.42
CA GLY A 98 -2.49 14.82 2.51
C GLY A 98 -2.44 13.70 1.48
N GLY A 99 -1.53 12.75 1.63
CA GLY A 99 -1.41 11.58 0.76
C GLY A 99 -2.01 10.31 1.33
N ALA A 100 -1.71 9.19 0.67
CA ALA A 100 -1.99 7.86 1.20
C ALA A 100 -0.84 6.93 0.83
N ALA A 101 -0.54 5.97 1.71
CA ALA A 101 0.46 4.95 1.44
C ALA A 101 0.03 3.57 1.94
N LYS A 102 0.40 2.53 1.21
CA LYS A 102 0.04 1.14 1.51
C LYS A 102 1.15 0.18 1.11
N ILE A 103 1.38 -0.88 1.89
CA ILE A 103 2.34 -1.93 1.51
C ILE A 103 1.89 -2.67 0.24
N LEU A 104 2.85 -3.15 -0.55
CA LEU A 104 2.62 -4.01 -1.71
C LEU A 104 3.18 -5.43 -1.49
N GLY A 105 2.48 -6.44 -2.01
CA GLY A 105 2.88 -7.84 -1.89
C GLY A 105 2.62 -8.43 -0.49
N GLY A 106 3.46 -9.39 -0.08
CA GLY A 106 3.30 -10.13 1.19
C GLY A 106 3.62 -9.33 2.46
N GLY A 107 4.19 -8.14 2.32
CA GLY A 107 4.60 -7.29 3.45
C GLY A 107 5.86 -7.80 4.15
N GLY A 108 6.00 -7.45 5.42
CA GLY A 108 7.12 -7.81 6.28
C GLY A 108 6.90 -7.32 7.70
N ARG A 109 7.46 -8.02 8.70
CA ARG A 109 7.19 -7.73 10.13
C ARG A 109 8.41 -7.13 10.82
N SER A 110 9.57 -7.74 10.63
CA SER A 110 10.77 -7.46 11.42
C SER A 110 11.75 -6.48 10.76
N GLY A 111 11.34 -5.77 9.71
CA GLY A 111 12.22 -4.93 8.92
C GLY A 111 11.53 -4.17 7.79
N ALA A 112 12.11 -4.23 6.61
CA ALA A 112 11.51 -3.71 5.38
C ALA A 112 10.25 -4.48 4.99
N VAL A 113 9.45 -3.90 4.09
CA VAL A 113 8.20 -4.49 3.58
C VAL A 113 8.20 -4.64 2.06
N GLY A 114 9.36 -4.49 1.40
CA GLY A 114 9.45 -4.40 -0.04
C GLY A 114 9.11 -2.98 -0.48
N PHE A 115 7.95 -2.81 -1.09
CA PHE A 115 7.49 -1.52 -1.60
C PHE A 115 6.28 -0.99 -0.83
N LEU A 116 6.23 0.32 -0.67
CA LEU A 116 4.97 1.04 -0.43
C LEU A 116 4.49 1.62 -1.76
N LEU A 117 3.20 1.47 -2.05
CA LEU A 117 2.49 2.34 -2.97
C LEU A 117 2.19 3.65 -2.24
N CYS A 118 2.53 4.79 -2.83
CA CYS A 118 2.25 6.11 -2.32
C CYS A 118 1.45 6.90 -3.36
N TYR A 119 0.45 7.65 -2.91
CA TYR A 119 -0.27 8.63 -3.73
C TYR A 119 -0.09 10.03 -3.12
N HIS A 120 0.41 10.99 -3.90
CA HIS A 120 0.57 12.38 -3.45
C HIS A 120 0.81 13.37 -4.61
N HIS A 121 0.19 14.55 -4.58
CA HIS A 121 0.38 15.56 -5.63
C HIS A 121 1.78 16.18 -5.69
N LYS A 122 2.48 16.19 -4.56
CA LYS A 122 3.77 16.88 -4.42
C LYS A 122 4.91 15.88 -4.18
N PRO A 123 5.59 15.39 -5.23
CA PRO A 123 6.64 14.37 -5.10
C PRO A 123 7.79 14.82 -4.18
N LYS A 124 8.22 16.08 -4.29
CA LYS A 124 9.32 16.63 -3.49
C LYS A 124 9.05 16.59 -1.98
N GLU A 125 7.79 16.74 -1.57
CA GLU A 125 7.43 16.60 -0.15
C GLU A 125 7.60 15.15 0.30
N ILE A 126 7.21 14.17 -0.52
CA ILE A 126 7.38 12.74 -0.21
C ILE A 126 8.85 12.32 -0.25
N GLU A 127 9.64 12.81 -1.20
CA GLU A 127 11.09 12.59 -1.23
C GLU A 127 11.74 13.06 0.07
N ALA A 128 11.39 14.27 0.54
CA ALA A 128 11.89 14.79 1.80
C ALA A 128 11.52 13.92 3.01
N LEU A 129 10.31 13.33 3.01
CA LEU A 129 9.89 12.38 4.05
C LEU A 129 10.66 11.04 3.97
N CYS A 130 11.13 10.63 2.79
CA CYS A 130 11.87 9.38 2.61
C CYS A 130 13.34 9.47 3.02
N ILE A 131 13.96 10.66 2.94
CA ILE A 131 15.39 10.88 3.22
C ILE A 131 15.83 10.35 4.61
N PRO A 132 15.13 10.66 5.73
CA PRO A 132 15.54 10.18 7.06
C PRO A 132 15.53 8.66 7.20
N TYR A 133 14.76 7.96 6.37
CA TYR A 133 14.66 6.50 6.36
C TYR A 133 15.67 5.84 5.40
N GLY A 134 16.34 6.62 4.54
CA GLY A 134 17.18 6.11 3.46
C GLY A 134 16.39 5.39 2.36
N TYR A 135 15.11 5.71 2.18
CA TYR A 135 14.26 5.08 1.17
C TYR A 135 14.27 5.87 -0.14
N THR A 136 14.10 5.18 -1.25
CA THR A 136 14.03 5.79 -2.58
C THR A 136 12.60 5.89 -3.07
N LEU A 137 12.28 7.02 -3.72
CA LEU A 137 10.99 7.27 -4.36
C LEU A 137 11.13 7.10 -5.87
N GLN A 138 10.18 6.41 -6.50
CA GLN A 138 10.12 6.23 -7.94
C GLN A 138 8.71 6.59 -8.46
N PRO A 139 8.56 7.54 -9.39
CA PRO A 139 7.28 7.79 -10.03
C PRO A 139 6.87 6.59 -10.89
N ILE A 140 5.58 6.25 -10.89
CA ILE A 140 5.06 5.13 -11.67
C ILE A 140 3.74 5.51 -12.36
N VAL A 141 3.47 4.82 -13.47
CA VAL A 141 2.17 4.84 -14.13
C VAL A 141 1.51 3.47 -13.94
N LEU A 142 0.28 3.48 -13.44
CA LEU A 142 -0.51 2.27 -13.20
C LEU A 142 -1.45 1.99 -14.38
N GLY A 143 -1.80 0.72 -14.57
CA GLY A 143 -2.78 0.31 -15.59
C GLY A 143 -2.25 0.35 -17.03
N GLU A 144 -0.92 0.29 -17.19
CA GLU A 144 -0.22 0.21 -18.47
C GLU A 144 -0.50 -1.11 -19.21
N GLU A 145 -0.10 -1.14 -20.49
CA GLU A 145 -0.23 -2.33 -21.33
C GLU A 145 0.54 -3.53 -20.74
N GLY A 146 0.00 -4.73 -20.95
CA GLY A 146 0.62 -5.98 -20.52
C GLY A 146 1.74 -6.45 -21.46
N VAL A 147 1.93 -7.76 -21.54
CA VAL A 147 2.97 -8.37 -22.38
C VAL A 147 2.91 -7.87 -23.82
N ARG A 148 4.06 -7.41 -24.33
CA ARG A 148 4.26 -6.97 -25.71
C ARG A 148 5.51 -7.62 -26.28
N LEU A 149 5.47 -7.97 -27.56
CA LEU A 149 6.65 -8.35 -28.32
C LEU A 149 7.29 -7.07 -28.89
N GLU A 150 8.52 -6.77 -28.47
CA GLU A 150 9.33 -5.74 -29.09
C GLU A 150 10.00 -6.33 -30.35
N LYS A 151 10.01 -5.55 -31.43
CA LYS A 151 10.64 -5.93 -32.71
C LYS A 151 11.99 -5.25 -32.83
#